data_AF-A0A3G9JAN1-F1
#
_entry.id   AF-A0A3G9JAN1-F1
#
_cell.length_a   1.000
_cell.length_b   1.000
_cell.length_c   1.000
_cell.angle_alpha   90.00
_cell.angle_beta   90.00
_cell.angle_gamma   90.00
#
_symmetry.space_group_name_H-M   'P 1'
#
loop_
_entity.id
_entity.type
_entity.pdbx_description
1 polymer ?
#
loop_
_entity_poly.entity_id
_entity_poly.type
_entity_poly.pdbx_seq_one_letter_code
_entity_poly.pdbx_strand_id
1 'polypeptide(L)'
;MKHTKKTLMIVLFVVVVVGLITVLGKKAHKNKDPYESLFKMFPERKIDVASMMDQTTKHRYYVYIYNPQQKGSQALEKTVNDAVQYNSSLYFLNVNENLNAIKKFDWQTFNTQNDREIGKVVNGKIIYNKGESADRYIKTTKKDPYGDRIVYTIQKYTKDYATYNIKARPGKVYARITRPWINYRQYQKGKLTLGGGPTLLEINKKKIVHFAYDTKEITAVMKQWEKENS
;
A
#
# COMPACT_ATOMS: atom_id res chain seq x y z
N MET A 1 -14.44 48.00 -22.02
CA MET A 1 -14.68 46.53 -21.89
C MET A 1 -13.53 45.87 -21.13
N LYS A 2 -13.57 45.84 -19.79
CA LYS A 2 -12.49 45.25 -18.95
C LYS A 2 -13.00 44.34 -17.81
N HIS A 3 -14.29 43.99 -17.82
CA HIS A 3 -14.93 43.27 -16.72
C HIS A 3 -15.30 41.81 -16.99
N THR A 4 -15.10 41.27 -18.18
CA THR A 4 -15.57 39.91 -18.52
C THR A 4 -14.54 38.79 -18.26
N LYS A 5 -13.24 39.09 -18.13
CA LYS A 5 -12.20 38.07 -17.92
C LYS A 5 -11.96 37.68 -16.46
N LYS A 6 -12.17 38.60 -15.50
CA LYS A 6 -11.97 38.31 -14.06
C LYS A 6 -13.08 37.40 -13.49
N THR A 7 -14.33 37.60 -13.91
CA THR A 7 -15.46 36.77 -13.45
C THR A 7 -15.40 35.36 -14.01
N LEU A 8 -14.95 35.18 -15.26
CA LEU A 8 -14.76 33.85 -15.85
C LEU A 8 -13.60 33.08 -15.20
N MET A 9 -12.52 33.76 -14.79
CA MET A 9 -11.42 33.14 -14.03
C MET A 9 -11.84 32.71 -12.62
N ILE A 10 -12.71 33.47 -11.96
CA ILE A 10 -13.22 33.11 -10.62
C ILE A 10 -14.21 31.94 -10.71
N VAL A 11 -15.06 31.88 -11.74
CA VAL A 11 -15.96 30.73 -11.95
C VAL A 11 -15.18 29.46 -12.36
N LEU A 12 -14.11 29.58 -13.17
CA LEU A 12 -13.25 28.43 -13.49
C LEU A 12 -12.43 27.95 -12.28
N PHE A 13 -12.01 28.85 -11.39
CA PHE A 13 -11.28 28.47 -10.18
C PHE A 13 -12.18 27.75 -9.17
N VAL A 14 -13.47 28.12 -9.10
CA VAL A 14 -14.44 27.42 -8.26
C VAL A 14 -14.77 26.02 -8.82
N VAL A 15 -14.84 25.84 -10.15
CA VAL A 15 -15.06 24.50 -10.74
C VAL A 15 -13.82 23.60 -10.65
N VAL A 16 -12.60 24.14 -10.65
CA VAL A 16 -11.37 23.35 -10.46
C VAL A 16 -11.16 22.94 -8.99
N VAL A 17 -11.66 23.72 -8.03
CA VAL A 17 -11.72 23.30 -6.63
C VAL A 17 -12.84 22.26 -6.40
N VAL A 18 -13.90 22.25 -7.21
CA VAL A 18 -14.92 21.17 -7.19
C VAL A 18 -14.42 19.86 -7.82
N GLY A 19 -13.41 19.91 -8.70
CA GLY A 19 -12.66 18.71 -9.12
C GLY A 19 -11.76 18.11 -8.04
N LEU A 20 -11.46 18.88 -6.99
CA LEU A 20 -10.79 18.46 -5.76
C LEU A 20 -11.78 17.99 -4.67
N ILE A 21 -13.09 18.02 -4.95
CA ILE A 21 -14.15 17.51 -4.08
C ILE A 21 -15.10 16.60 -4.90
N THR A 22 -14.55 15.61 -5.60
CA THR A 22 -15.28 14.35 -5.87
C THR A 22 -15.10 13.35 -4.72
N VAL A 23 -15.06 13.91 -3.50
CA VAL A 23 -15.42 13.27 -2.24
C VAL A 23 -16.64 13.99 -1.66
N LEU A 24 -17.71 14.27 -2.41
CA LEU A 24 -19.01 14.63 -1.82
C LEU A 24 -20.14 14.12 -2.72
N GLY A 25 -20.44 12.84 -2.56
CA GLY A 25 -21.48 12.12 -3.32
C GLY A 25 -21.56 10.63 -3.01
N LYS A 26 -20.60 10.09 -2.24
CA LYS A 26 -20.88 8.90 -1.43
C LYS A 26 -21.21 9.41 -0.04
N LYS A 27 -22.40 9.04 0.45
CA LYS A 27 -22.87 9.21 1.83
C LYS A 27 -21.69 9.31 2.78
N ALA A 28 -21.75 10.24 3.72
CA ALA A 28 -21.05 10.12 4.99
C ALA A 28 -21.57 8.87 5.73
N HIS A 29 -21.36 7.68 5.17
CA HIS A 29 -21.09 6.53 5.99
C HIS A 29 -19.78 6.89 6.65
N LYS A 30 -19.82 7.20 7.95
CA LYS A 30 -18.68 6.93 8.83
C LYS A 30 -18.22 5.53 8.40
N ASN A 31 -17.13 5.43 7.64
CA ASN A 31 -16.61 4.12 7.24
C ASN A 31 -16.15 3.51 8.55
N LYS A 32 -17.05 2.70 9.11
CA LYS A 32 -16.86 1.98 10.35
C LYS A 32 -15.61 1.14 10.16
N ASP A 33 -14.78 1.04 11.20
CA ASP A 33 -13.62 0.15 11.13
C ASP A 33 -14.14 -1.26 10.78
N PRO A 34 -13.66 -1.89 9.70
CA PRO A 34 -14.15 -3.20 9.27
C PRO A 34 -13.97 -4.28 10.34
N TYR A 35 -13.12 -4.05 11.34
CA TYR A 35 -12.85 -4.98 12.43
C TYR A 35 -13.44 -4.52 13.77
N GLU A 36 -14.36 -3.54 13.80
CA GLU A 36 -14.95 -3.04 15.05
C GLU A 36 -15.65 -4.14 15.86
N SER A 37 -16.39 -5.05 15.20
CA SER A 37 -17.03 -6.18 15.88
C SER A 37 -16.01 -7.13 16.48
N LEU A 38 -14.90 -7.38 15.78
CA LEU A 38 -13.79 -8.20 16.26
C LEU A 38 -13.17 -7.60 17.52
N PHE A 39 -12.93 -6.29 17.55
CA PHE A 39 -12.36 -5.63 18.73
C PHE A 39 -13.30 -5.56 19.93
N LYS A 40 -14.63 -5.69 19.71
CA LYS A 40 -15.58 -5.86 20.83
C LYS A 40 -15.45 -7.24 21.47
N MET A 41 -15.15 -8.26 20.67
CA MET A 41 -14.97 -9.64 21.15
C MET A 41 -13.55 -9.89 21.69
N PHE A 42 -12.55 -9.29 21.05
CA PHE A 42 -11.12 -9.51 21.30
C PHE A 42 -10.37 -8.17 21.36
N PRO A 43 -10.64 -7.33 22.37
CA PRO A 43 -10.02 -6.01 22.49
C PRO A 43 -8.49 -6.09 22.60
N GLU A 44 -7.95 -7.16 23.18
CA GLU A 44 -6.52 -7.41 23.36
C GLU A 44 -5.77 -7.66 22.04
N ARG A 45 -6.48 -7.97 20.96
CA ARG A 45 -5.87 -8.16 19.63
C ARG A 45 -5.57 -6.84 18.93
N LYS A 46 -6.09 -5.72 19.44
CA LYS A 46 -5.78 -4.39 18.94
C LYS A 46 -4.52 -3.85 19.62
N ILE A 47 -3.51 -3.51 18.82
CA ILE A 47 -2.20 -3.08 19.32
C ILE A 47 -1.75 -1.78 18.65
N ASP A 48 -0.73 -1.16 19.24
CA ASP A 48 -0.07 0.04 18.71
C ASP A 48 1.37 -0.25 18.27
N VAL A 49 2.02 0.73 17.64
CA VAL A 49 3.41 0.59 17.17
C VAL A 49 4.39 0.36 18.33
N ALA A 50 4.12 0.91 19.52
CA ALA A 50 5.01 0.83 20.67
C ALA A 50 5.02 -0.58 21.30
N SER A 51 3.87 -1.24 21.33
CA SER A 51 3.65 -2.57 21.91
C SER A 51 3.77 -3.72 20.90
N MET A 52 3.81 -3.41 19.59
CA MET A 52 3.91 -4.39 18.51
C MET A 52 5.01 -5.43 18.70
N MET A 53 6.17 -5.05 19.21
CA MET A 53 7.34 -5.94 19.36
C MET A 53 7.37 -6.67 20.71
N ASP A 54 6.51 -6.29 21.65
CA ASP A 54 6.56 -6.70 23.06
C ASP A 54 5.35 -7.56 23.47
N GLN A 55 4.73 -8.30 22.53
CA GLN A 55 3.71 -9.27 22.90
C GLN A 55 4.32 -10.40 23.73
N THR A 56 4.18 -10.30 25.05
CA THR A 56 4.89 -11.11 26.04
C THR A 56 4.36 -12.54 26.17
N THR A 57 3.16 -12.80 25.66
CA THR A 57 2.47 -14.09 25.83
C THR A 57 2.80 -15.09 24.73
N LYS A 58 3.38 -14.66 23.60
CA LYS A 58 3.65 -15.52 22.45
C LYS A 58 5.04 -15.26 21.86
N HIS A 59 5.81 -16.33 21.69
CA HIS A 59 7.11 -16.23 21.01
C HIS A 59 6.97 -15.95 19.52
N ARG A 60 5.88 -16.40 18.88
CA ARG A 60 5.60 -16.19 17.45
C ARG A 60 4.17 -15.69 17.27
N TYR A 61 4.00 -14.59 16.56
CA TYR A 61 2.70 -13.97 16.30
C TYR A 61 2.73 -13.11 15.03
N TYR A 62 1.56 -12.64 14.61
CA TYR A 62 1.39 -11.86 13.40
C TYR A 62 0.73 -10.52 13.69
N VAL A 63 1.14 -9.49 12.97
CA VAL A 63 0.58 -8.14 13.07
C VAL A 63 0.08 -7.71 11.70
N TYR A 64 -1.24 -7.62 11.56
CA TYR A 64 -1.90 -7.08 10.39
C TYR A 64 -2.06 -5.57 10.54
N ILE A 65 -1.33 -4.85 9.71
CA ILE A 65 -1.30 -3.39 9.67
C ILE A 65 -2.21 -2.94 8.53
N TYR A 66 -3.21 -2.12 8.87
CA TYR A 66 -4.26 -1.76 7.93
C TYR A 66 -4.72 -0.31 8.09
N ASN A 67 -5.31 0.23 7.03
CA ASN A 67 -6.02 1.50 7.08
C ASN A 67 -7.49 1.26 6.71
N PRO A 68 -8.46 1.48 7.62
CA PRO A 68 -9.89 1.24 7.38
C PRO A 68 -10.47 1.88 6.11
N GLN A 69 -9.85 2.98 5.66
CA GLN A 69 -10.35 3.78 4.54
C GLN A 69 -9.69 3.39 3.20
N GLN A 70 -8.67 2.53 3.21
CA GLN A 70 -7.99 2.12 2.00
C GLN A 70 -8.64 0.90 1.38
N LYS A 71 -8.89 0.96 0.05
CA LYS A 71 -9.49 -0.12 -0.72
C LYS A 71 -8.79 -1.47 -0.55
N GLY A 72 -7.45 -1.47 -0.44
CA GLY A 72 -6.67 -2.69 -0.22
C GLY A 72 -7.01 -3.38 1.10
N SER A 73 -7.12 -2.61 2.19
CA SER A 73 -7.52 -3.13 3.50
C SER A 73 -8.98 -3.58 3.53
N GLN A 74 -9.88 -2.89 2.82
CA GLN A 74 -11.29 -3.26 2.70
C GLN A 74 -11.46 -4.57 1.91
N ALA A 75 -10.69 -4.77 0.84
CA ALA A 75 -10.71 -5.99 0.06
C ALA A 75 -10.26 -7.24 0.86
N LEU A 76 -9.54 -7.04 1.98
CA LEU A 76 -9.08 -8.12 2.85
C LEU A 76 -10.06 -8.43 4.00
N GLU A 77 -11.12 -7.65 4.22
CA GLU A 77 -12.00 -7.77 5.39
C GLU A 77 -12.48 -9.21 5.65
N LYS A 78 -13.09 -9.85 4.64
CA LYS A 78 -13.56 -11.24 4.77
C LYS A 78 -12.40 -12.20 5.07
N THR A 79 -11.30 -12.09 4.31
CA THR A 79 -10.14 -12.99 4.44
C THR A 79 -9.55 -12.91 5.85
N VAL A 80 -9.45 -11.69 6.39
CA VAL A 80 -8.91 -11.44 7.72
C VAL A 80 -9.87 -11.94 8.80
N ASN A 81 -11.18 -11.69 8.66
CA ASN A 81 -12.18 -12.18 9.60
C ASN A 81 -12.22 -13.71 9.67
N ASP A 82 -12.08 -14.39 8.52
CA ASP A 82 -11.97 -15.85 8.48
C ASP A 82 -10.66 -16.32 9.16
N ALA A 83 -9.53 -15.67 8.83
CA ALA A 83 -8.21 -16.02 9.39
C ALA A 83 -8.13 -15.92 10.91
N VAL A 84 -8.91 -15.03 11.53
CA VAL A 84 -8.96 -14.84 12.99
C VAL A 84 -9.50 -16.07 13.72
N GLN A 85 -10.34 -16.88 13.06
CA GLN A 85 -10.87 -18.13 13.58
C GLN A 85 -9.79 -19.21 13.66
N TYR A 86 -8.87 -19.22 12.70
CA TYR A 86 -7.79 -20.21 12.59
C TYR A 86 -6.50 -19.78 13.28
N ASN A 87 -6.31 -18.48 13.55
CA ASN A 87 -5.07 -17.94 14.10
C ASN A 87 -5.33 -17.01 15.28
N SER A 88 -5.23 -17.55 16.50
CA SER A 88 -5.33 -16.78 17.74
C SER A 88 -4.15 -15.82 17.98
N SER A 89 -3.10 -15.89 17.16
CA SER A 89 -1.88 -15.07 17.26
C SER A 89 -1.87 -13.91 16.26
N LEU A 90 -3.01 -13.57 15.67
CA LEU A 90 -3.16 -12.43 14.77
C LEU A 90 -3.62 -11.18 15.55
N TYR A 91 -2.77 -10.15 15.53
CA TYR A 91 -3.00 -8.83 16.12
C TYR A 91 -3.18 -7.77 15.02
N PHE A 92 -3.74 -6.63 15.40
CA PHE A 92 -4.21 -5.60 14.48
C PHE A 92 -3.64 -4.24 14.85
N LEU A 93 -3.07 -3.56 13.87
CA LEU A 93 -2.53 -2.21 14.03
C LEU A 93 -3.23 -1.28 13.03
N ASN A 94 -4.08 -0.40 13.55
CA ASN A 94 -4.79 0.60 12.75
C ASN A 94 -3.88 1.82 12.51
N VAL A 95 -3.57 2.07 11.24
CA VAL A 95 -2.68 3.18 10.82
C VAL A 95 -3.24 4.55 11.23
N ASN A 96 -4.56 4.74 11.18
CA ASN A 96 -5.18 6.04 11.47
C ASN A 96 -5.10 6.42 12.96
N GLU A 97 -4.98 5.42 13.84
CA GLU A 97 -4.82 5.62 15.28
C GLU A 97 -3.34 5.76 15.70
N ASN A 98 -2.42 5.43 14.80
CA ASN A 98 -0.98 5.39 15.05
C ASN A 98 -0.17 6.39 14.20
N LEU A 99 -0.83 7.44 13.67
CA LEU A 99 -0.23 8.35 12.68
C LEU A 99 1.11 8.97 13.14
N ASN A 100 1.23 9.32 14.42
CA ASN A 100 2.46 9.93 14.96
C ASN A 100 3.65 8.96 15.01
N ALA A 101 3.37 7.67 15.14
CA ALA A 101 4.35 6.59 15.19
C ALA A 101 4.62 5.94 13.81
N ILE A 102 3.97 6.42 12.75
CA ILE A 102 4.10 5.88 11.40
C ILE A 102 4.77 6.90 10.49
N LYS A 103 5.78 6.45 9.74
CA LYS A 103 6.40 7.20 8.65
C LYS A 103 5.87 6.65 7.33
N LYS A 104 5.41 7.52 6.44
CA LYS A 104 5.05 7.12 5.07
C LYS A 104 6.32 6.90 4.25
N PHE A 105 6.36 5.83 3.46
CA PHE A 105 7.42 5.60 2.50
C PHE A 105 7.37 6.68 1.41
N ASP A 106 8.54 7.23 1.06
CA ASP A 106 8.65 8.25 0.02
C ASP A 106 8.63 7.60 -1.37
N TRP A 107 7.42 7.29 -1.83
CA TRP A 107 7.18 6.76 -3.17
C TRP A 107 7.64 7.69 -4.27
N GLN A 108 7.56 9.02 -4.06
CA GLN A 108 7.88 9.98 -5.11
C GLN A 108 9.37 9.94 -5.44
N THR A 109 10.22 10.08 -4.42
CA THR A 109 11.67 9.97 -4.59
C THR A 109 12.04 8.58 -5.10
N PHE A 110 11.45 7.53 -4.52
CA PHE A 110 11.73 6.16 -4.89
C PHE A 110 11.42 5.85 -6.36
N ASN A 111 10.20 6.13 -6.83
CA ASN A 111 9.81 5.86 -8.21
C ASN A 111 10.56 6.78 -9.19
N THR A 112 10.84 8.04 -8.82
CA THR A 112 11.65 8.94 -9.65
C THR A 112 13.08 8.43 -9.88
N GLN A 113 13.66 7.73 -8.90
CA GLN A 113 15.01 7.18 -8.99
C GLN A 113 15.05 5.80 -9.66
N ASN A 114 14.03 4.97 -9.44
CA ASN A 114 14.10 3.54 -9.75
C ASN A 114 13.21 3.09 -10.92
N ASP A 115 12.15 3.82 -11.25
CA ASP A 115 11.29 3.47 -12.38
C ASP A 115 12.02 3.75 -13.70
N ARG A 116 11.87 2.85 -14.67
CA ARG A 116 12.62 2.91 -15.93
C ARG A 116 11.70 3.23 -17.08
N GLU A 117 12.04 4.20 -17.92
CA GLU A 117 11.37 4.38 -19.21
C GLU A 117 11.71 3.19 -20.13
N ILE A 118 10.70 2.48 -20.62
CA ILE A 118 10.87 1.28 -21.43
C ILE A 118 10.27 1.40 -22.84
N GLY A 119 9.61 2.52 -23.13
CA GLY A 119 8.97 2.72 -24.43
C GLY A 119 8.03 3.92 -24.45
N LYS A 120 7.16 3.92 -25.46
CA LYS A 120 6.17 4.97 -25.71
C LYS A 120 4.85 4.39 -26.19
N VAL A 121 3.77 5.16 -26.06
CA VAL A 121 2.47 4.85 -26.65
C VAL A 121 2.37 5.53 -28.02
N VAL A 122 2.11 4.75 -29.06
CA VAL A 122 1.84 5.22 -30.43
C VAL A 122 0.53 4.58 -30.88
N ASN A 123 -0.45 5.41 -31.25
CA ASN A 123 -1.79 4.95 -31.67
C ASN A 123 -2.42 3.93 -30.69
N GLY A 124 -2.32 4.22 -29.38
CA GLY A 124 -2.84 3.38 -28.31
C GLY A 124 -2.01 2.13 -27.97
N LYS A 125 -1.05 1.75 -28.82
CA LYS A 125 -0.19 0.58 -28.63
C LYS A 125 1.14 0.97 -27.98
N ILE A 126 1.69 0.06 -27.17
CA ILE A 126 3.01 0.23 -26.57
C ILE A 126 4.07 -0.18 -27.59
N ILE A 127 4.99 0.72 -27.87
CA ILE A 127 6.21 0.47 -28.66
C ILE A 127 7.38 0.52 -27.69
N TYR A 128 8.03 -0.62 -27.46
CA TYR A 128 9.17 -0.73 -26.56
C TYR A 128 10.45 -0.16 -27.19
N ASN A 129 11.34 0.36 -26.35
CA ASN A 129 12.69 0.73 -26.75
C ASN A 129 13.50 -0.52 -27.14
N LYS A 130 14.57 -0.35 -27.93
CA LYS A 130 15.42 -1.47 -28.35
C LYS A 130 15.92 -2.27 -27.13
N GLY A 131 15.65 -3.58 -27.12
CA GLY A 131 16.03 -4.47 -26.02
C GLY A 131 15.09 -4.45 -24.79
N GLU A 132 14.00 -3.68 -24.85
CA GLU A 132 12.98 -3.65 -23.80
C GLU A 132 11.74 -4.48 -24.19
N SER A 133 11.10 -5.09 -23.20
CA SER A 133 9.82 -5.80 -23.33
C SER A 133 9.12 -5.85 -21.98
N ALA A 134 7.80 -6.08 -21.94
CA ALA A 134 7.10 -6.29 -20.67
C ALA A 134 7.64 -7.51 -19.91
N ASP A 135 7.88 -8.61 -20.63
CA ASP A 135 8.33 -9.89 -20.06
C ASP A 135 9.65 -9.76 -19.29
N ARG A 136 10.58 -8.94 -19.77
CA ARG A 136 11.86 -8.67 -19.09
C ARG A 136 11.68 -8.18 -17.65
N TYR A 137 10.59 -7.46 -17.37
CA TYR A 137 10.29 -6.92 -16.04
C TYR A 137 9.32 -7.80 -15.25
N ILE A 138 8.25 -8.30 -15.87
CA ILE A 138 7.22 -9.08 -15.18
C ILE A 138 7.78 -10.44 -14.74
N LYS A 139 8.66 -11.05 -15.54
CA LYS A 139 9.29 -12.35 -15.25
C LYS A 139 10.66 -12.22 -14.59
N THR A 140 11.01 -11.03 -14.08
CA THR A 140 12.31 -10.80 -13.45
C THR A 140 12.52 -11.69 -12.22
N THR A 141 13.75 -12.16 -12.04
CA THR A 141 14.21 -12.81 -10.81
C THR A 141 15.07 -11.88 -9.95
N LYS A 142 15.26 -10.63 -10.38
CA LYS A 142 16.07 -9.65 -9.66
C LYS A 142 15.55 -9.40 -8.26
N LYS A 143 16.50 -9.21 -7.36
CA LYS A 143 16.24 -8.89 -5.95
C LYS A 143 16.49 -7.42 -5.68
N ASP A 144 15.76 -6.88 -4.72
CA ASP A 144 16.02 -5.58 -4.14
C ASP A 144 17.25 -5.64 -3.20
N PRO A 145 17.70 -4.49 -2.65
CA PRO A 145 18.84 -4.46 -1.73
C PRO A 145 18.69 -5.30 -0.46
N TYR A 146 17.49 -5.80 -0.16
CA TYR A 146 17.18 -6.60 1.02
C TYR A 146 16.89 -8.07 0.70
N GLY A 147 17.10 -8.50 -0.56
CA GLY A 147 16.96 -9.90 -0.99
C GLY A 147 15.54 -10.29 -1.43
N ASP A 148 14.61 -9.35 -1.43
CA ASP A 148 13.23 -9.56 -1.85
C ASP A 148 13.06 -9.41 -3.36
N ARG A 149 12.15 -10.18 -3.99
CA ARG A 149 11.96 -10.08 -5.45
C ARG A 149 11.39 -8.71 -5.80
N ILE A 150 11.98 -8.04 -6.79
CA ILE A 150 11.42 -6.79 -7.32
C ILE A 150 10.15 -7.10 -8.10
N VAL A 151 9.07 -6.38 -7.78
CA VAL A 151 7.79 -6.49 -8.49
C VAL A 151 7.60 -5.26 -9.37
N TYR A 152 7.48 -5.50 -10.67
CA TYR A 152 7.24 -4.45 -11.66
C TYR A 152 5.79 -4.50 -12.17
N THR A 153 5.28 -3.33 -12.54
CA THR A 153 4.12 -3.18 -13.43
C THR A 153 4.49 -2.32 -14.64
N ILE A 154 3.76 -2.51 -15.74
CA ILE A 154 3.92 -1.68 -16.94
C ILE A 154 2.99 -0.48 -16.83
N GLN A 155 3.57 0.68 -16.53
CA GLN A 155 2.87 1.91 -16.25
C GLN A 155 2.94 2.84 -17.47
N LYS A 156 1.79 3.06 -18.13
CA LYS A 156 1.65 4.17 -19.08
C LYS A 156 1.64 5.49 -18.33
N TYR A 157 2.16 6.55 -18.92
CA TYR A 157 2.03 7.88 -18.35
C TYR A 157 0.56 8.24 -18.07
N THR A 158 0.31 8.73 -16.86
CA THR A 158 -0.90 9.45 -16.47
C THR A 158 -0.49 10.64 -15.59
N LYS A 159 -1.36 11.64 -15.46
CA LYS A 159 -1.11 12.76 -14.53
C LYS A 159 -0.93 12.25 -13.09
N ASP A 160 -1.74 11.28 -12.68
CA ASP A 160 -1.65 10.67 -11.35
C ASP A 160 -0.31 9.97 -11.14
N TYR A 161 0.18 9.21 -12.12
CA TYR A 161 1.50 8.58 -12.02
C TYR A 161 2.64 9.60 -11.94
N ALA A 162 2.52 10.74 -12.63
CA ALA A 162 3.53 11.80 -12.57
C ALA A 162 3.68 12.42 -11.16
N THR A 163 2.68 12.24 -10.27
CA THR A 163 2.82 12.63 -8.86
C THR A 163 3.79 11.73 -8.08
N TYR A 164 3.98 10.49 -8.52
CA TYR A 164 4.92 9.53 -7.94
C TYR A 164 6.26 9.47 -8.70
N ASN A 165 6.29 9.85 -9.98
CA ASN A 165 7.52 9.95 -10.73
C ASN A 165 7.57 11.31 -11.44
N ILE A 166 8.28 12.28 -10.85
CA ILE A 166 8.33 13.65 -11.37
C ILE A 166 9.07 13.75 -12.71
N LYS A 167 9.84 12.73 -13.08
CA LYS A 167 10.53 12.63 -14.38
C LYS A 167 9.63 12.00 -15.46
N ALA A 168 8.45 11.51 -15.11
CA ALA A 168 7.55 10.88 -16.06
C ALA A 168 7.00 11.89 -17.07
N ARG A 169 7.03 11.52 -18.36
CA ARG A 169 6.64 12.37 -19.50
C ARG A 169 5.41 11.83 -20.23
N PRO A 170 4.53 12.71 -20.76
CA PRO A 170 3.43 12.31 -21.63
C PRO A 170 3.84 11.38 -22.76
N GLY A 171 2.99 10.38 -23.04
CA GLY A 171 3.20 9.41 -24.12
C GLY A 171 4.27 8.35 -23.83
N LYS A 172 4.94 8.37 -22.67
CA LYS A 172 5.96 7.37 -22.29
C LYS A 172 5.38 6.22 -21.48
N VAL A 173 6.11 5.11 -21.47
CA VAL A 173 5.78 3.88 -20.74
C VAL A 173 6.95 3.51 -19.85
N TYR A 174 6.65 3.08 -18.62
CA TYR A 174 7.62 2.81 -17.59
C TYR A 174 7.47 1.40 -17.02
N ALA A 175 8.58 0.76 -16.68
CA ALA A 175 8.58 -0.33 -15.70
C ALA A 175 8.60 0.29 -14.31
N ARG A 176 7.45 0.27 -13.63
CA ARG A 176 7.26 0.85 -12.30
C ARG A 176 7.43 -0.21 -11.22
N ILE A 177 8.25 0.07 -10.21
CA ILE A 177 8.34 -0.80 -9.04
C ILE A 177 7.13 -0.55 -8.12
N THR A 178 6.42 -1.62 -7.76
CA THR A 178 5.18 -1.54 -6.96
C THR A 178 5.33 -1.99 -5.52
N ARG A 179 6.49 -2.54 -5.15
CA ARG A 179 6.83 -2.95 -3.77
C ARG A 179 7.88 -1.99 -3.21
N PRO A 180 7.67 -1.39 -2.02
CA PRO A 180 8.63 -0.46 -1.47
C PRO A 180 9.86 -1.24 -0.96
N TRP A 181 11.05 -0.68 -1.12
CA TRP A 181 12.25 -1.26 -0.54
C TRP A 181 12.34 -0.85 0.93
N ILE A 182 11.72 -1.64 1.81
CA ILE A 182 11.71 -1.44 3.26
C ILE A 182 12.25 -2.69 3.94
N ASN A 183 13.30 -2.55 4.75
CA ASN A 183 13.83 -3.65 5.54
C ASN A 183 13.15 -3.75 6.90
N TYR A 184 11.99 -4.41 6.96
CA TYR A 184 11.30 -4.62 8.24
C TYR A 184 12.10 -5.49 9.23
N ARG A 185 13.02 -6.34 8.75
CA ARG A 185 13.83 -7.22 9.62
C ARG A 185 14.76 -6.43 10.55
N GLN A 186 15.11 -5.20 10.17
CA GLN A 186 15.93 -4.29 10.98
C GLN A 186 15.10 -3.39 11.91
N TYR A 187 13.77 -3.40 11.79
CA TYR A 187 12.94 -2.64 12.72
C TYR A 187 13.02 -3.23 14.12
N GLN A 188 13.21 -2.36 15.12
CA GLN A 188 13.27 -2.72 16.53
C GLN A 188 12.39 -1.79 17.37
N LYS A 189 12.49 -0.48 17.15
CA LYS A 189 11.71 0.54 17.87
C LYS A 189 11.59 1.83 17.06
N GLY A 190 10.70 2.73 17.50
CA GLY A 190 10.55 4.07 16.94
C GLY A 190 9.46 4.15 15.88
N LYS A 191 9.65 4.97 14.84
CA LYS A 191 8.64 5.13 13.79
C LYS A 191 8.69 3.97 12.80
N LEU A 192 7.55 3.33 12.59
CA LEU A 192 7.41 2.27 11.60
C LEU A 192 7.20 2.87 10.20
N THR A 193 8.02 2.50 9.22
CA THR A 193 7.86 2.98 7.84
C THR A 193 6.92 2.07 7.05
N LEU A 194 5.86 2.62 6.46
CA LEU A 194 4.87 1.84 5.70
C LEU A 194 4.76 2.27 4.24
N GLY A 195 4.60 1.30 3.35
CA GLY A 195 4.37 1.48 1.92
C GLY A 195 3.00 2.03 1.55
N GLY A 196 2.10 2.23 2.51
CA GLY A 196 0.79 2.81 2.28
C GLY A 196 -0.27 1.83 1.74
N GLY A 197 0.00 0.52 1.73
CA GLY A 197 -0.99 -0.54 1.58
C GLY A 197 -1.04 -1.44 2.83
N PRO A 198 -1.95 -2.42 2.88
CA PRO A 198 -1.98 -3.39 3.97
C PRO A 198 -0.65 -4.15 4.04
N THR A 199 -0.20 -4.46 5.25
CA THR A 199 1.06 -5.17 5.51
C THR A 199 0.81 -6.19 6.61
N LEU A 200 1.30 -7.41 6.43
CA LEU A 200 1.30 -8.44 7.46
C LEU A 200 2.74 -8.69 7.89
N LEU A 201 3.01 -8.57 9.19
CA LEU A 201 4.31 -8.87 9.77
C LEU A 201 4.23 -10.17 10.56
N GLU A 202 5.21 -11.04 10.40
CA GLU A 202 5.44 -12.16 11.30
C GLU A 202 6.55 -11.80 12.27
N ILE A 203 6.25 -11.83 13.55
CA ILE A 203 7.20 -11.55 14.63
C ILE A 203 7.51 -12.85 15.36
N ASN A 204 8.80 -13.15 15.51
CA ASN A 204 9.31 -14.26 16.29
C ASN A 204 10.43 -13.78 17.20
N LYS A 205 10.33 -14.04 18.51
CA LYS A 205 11.30 -13.61 19.53
C LYS A 205 11.68 -12.13 19.39
N LYS A 206 10.67 -11.26 19.28
CA LYS A 206 10.80 -9.79 19.10
C LYS A 206 11.58 -9.37 17.85
N LYS A 207 11.60 -10.20 16.81
CA LYS A 207 12.18 -9.88 15.50
C LYS A 207 11.17 -10.13 14.41
N ILE A 208 11.09 -9.23 13.43
CA ILE A 208 10.29 -9.46 12.24
C ILE A 208 11.05 -10.46 11.35
N VAL A 209 10.48 -11.64 11.18
CA VAL A 209 11.10 -12.76 10.45
C VAL A 209 10.50 -12.98 9.07
N HIS A 210 9.26 -12.57 8.84
CA HIS A 210 8.65 -12.53 7.50
C HIS A 210 7.69 -11.36 7.41
N PHE A 211 7.35 -10.98 6.19
CA PHE A 211 6.33 -9.98 5.91
C PHE A 211 5.72 -10.22 4.55
N ALA A 212 4.44 -9.88 4.43
CA ALA A 212 3.68 -9.91 3.19
C ALA A 212 3.10 -8.51 2.94
N TYR A 213 3.15 -8.07 1.69
CA TYR A 213 2.59 -6.80 1.24
C TYR A 213 1.33 -7.02 0.43
N ASP A 214 0.49 -5.98 0.39
CA ASP A 214 -0.67 -5.93 -0.50
C ASP A 214 -1.68 -7.06 -0.25
N THR A 215 -2.76 -7.04 -1.02
CA THR A 215 -3.86 -7.98 -0.82
C THR A 215 -3.51 -9.39 -1.26
N LYS A 216 -2.70 -9.54 -2.31
CA LYS A 216 -2.41 -10.85 -2.89
C LYS A 216 -1.50 -11.68 -1.99
N GLU A 217 -0.41 -11.10 -1.49
CA GLU A 217 0.51 -11.86 -0.63
C GLU A 217 -0.15 -12.16 0.72
N ILE A 218 -0.88 -11.21 1.29
CA ILE A 218 -1.58 -11.40 2.57
C ILE A 218 -2.66 -12.48 2.44
N THR A 219 -3.48 -12.46 1.38
CA THR A 219 -4.46 -13.52 1.13
C THR A 219 -3.80 -14.89 0.99
N ALA A 220 -2.64 -14.98 0.34
CA ALA A 220 -1.92 -16.25 0.20
C ALA A 220 -1.49 -16.81 1.56
N VAL A 221 -0.94 -15.97 2.44
CA VAL A 221 -0.55 -16.37 3.80
C VAL A 221 -1.77 -16.82 4.62
N MET A 222 -2.86 -16.05 4.59
CA MET A 222 -4.04 -16.36 5.39
C MET A 222 -4.76 -17.64 4.95
N LYS A 223 -4.84 -17.90 3.63
CA LYS A 223 -5.37 -19.16 3.11
C LYS A 223 -4.52 -20.36 3.49
N GLN A 224 -3.22 -20.18 3.63
CA GLN A 224 -2.35 -21.24 4.12
C GLN A 224 -2.68 -21.60 5.57
N TRP A 225 -2.95 -20.61 6.45
CA TRP A 225 -3.38 -20.89 7.83
C TRP A 225 -4.71 -21.65 7.89
N GLU A 226 -5.69 -21.28 7.07
CA GLU A 226 -6.96 -22.01 6.97
C GLU A 226 -6.71 -23.48 6.61
N LYS A 227 -5.87 -23.75 5.61
CA LYS A 227 -5.54 -25.13 5.19
C LYS A 227 -4.78 -25.92 6.26
N GLU A 228 -3.94 -25.27 7.06
CA GLU A 228 -3.15 -25.93 8.11
C GLU A 228 -3.97 -26.23 9.38
N ASN A 229 -5.15 -25.62 9.54
CA ASN A 229 -5.98 -25.69 10.75
C ASN A 229 -7.44 -26.15 10.45
N SER A 230 -7.70 -26.69 9.26
CA SER A 230 -8.94 -27.37 8.86
C SER A 230 -8.73 -28.88 8.77
#